data_AF-A0A1G1D877-F1
#
_entry.id   AF-A0A1G1D877-F1
#
_cell.length_a   1.000
_cell.length_b   1.000
_cell.length_c   1.000
_cell.angle_alpha   90.00
_cell.angle_beta   90.00
_cell.angle_gamma   90.00
#
_symmetry.space_group_name_H-M   'P 1'
#
loop_
_entity.id
_entity.type
_entity.pdbx_description
1 polymer ?
#
loop_
_entity_poly.entity_id
_entity_poly.type
_entity_poly.pdbx_seq_one_letter_code
_entity_poly.pdbx_strand_id
1 'polypeptide(L)'
;MPIEEVVEKYLQLIKTEHFAKYEKDFASRVQIGLNKGYQQGFYEPAMISIVEGIINNLNGLSVSTDRVKISTKSIFIHGNKSQVEFEYYGQRVQRELGDLIFILSVIYNGRKYFEKFTISQFKKDDDKLRWDLSNKEQIYLLSRFPSFRGIRGSIIPMREFNLPNYSGCLGSFNLLFRPGDFVFVSAPQLESSVGNRKSIDIVNISKFWEPPSYYFTYPIPFDWPHIEELFYFWRKLWRHGMPIPFSPPYFIGILGFSRSASNIHEFVDKYLRGNIGELTYSDIGIYNTPAFDFLRELLSAIMRKAQKEKKAEFINFIDEFFRHPYGGNEGGMREGVEFDYEDGGIGIIYTSINLGEGKE
;
A
#
# COMPACT_ATOMS: atom_id res chain seq x y z
N MET A 1 -8.74 5.37 24.53
CA MET A 1 -7.84 4.35 25.12
C MET A 1 -6.41 4.74 24.75
N PRO A 2 -5.38 4.47 25.57
CA PRO A 2 -4.05 4.97 25.27
C PRO A 2 -3.48 4.23 24.04
N ILE A 3 -3.20 4.97 22.95
CA ILE A 3 -2.52 4.49 21.75
C ILE A 3 -1.19 3.76 22.06
N GLU A 4 -0.61 4.01 23.24
CA GLU A 4 0.55 3.30 23.78
C GLU A 4 0.30 1.80 23.94
N GLU A 5 -0.88 1.38 24.42
CA GLU A 5 -1.21 -0.04 24.57
C GLU A 5 -1.24 -0.74 23.21
N VAL A 6 -1.80 -0.06 22.19
CA VAL A 6 -1.88 -0.59 20.83
C VAL A 6 -0.50 -0.78 20.24
N VAL A 7 0.38 0.22 20.41
CA VAL A 7 1.77 0.14 19.95
C VAL A 7 2.52 -0.97 20.69
N GLU A 8 2.34 -1.11 22.00
CA GLU A 8 2.98 -2.18 22.78
C GLU A 8 2.55 -3.56 22.28
N LYS A 9 1.23 -3.80 22.15
CA LYS A 9 0.68 -5.07 21.65
C LYS A 9 1.16 -5.37 20.23
N TYR A 10 1.21 -4.36 19.37
CA TYR A 10 1.75 -4.48 18.02
C TYR A 10 3.22 -4.89 18.04
N LEU A 11 4.05 -4.22 18.86
CA LEU A 11 5.48 -4.54 19.00
C LEU A 11 5.72 -5.94 19.60
N GLN A 12 4.84 -6.41 20.47
CA GLN A 12 4.86 -7.79 20.98
C GLN A 12 4.51 -8.79 19.88
N LEU A 13 3.45 -8.53 19.11
CA LEU A 13 3.00 -9.40 18.02
C LEU A 13 4.10 -9.64 16.97
N ILE A 14 4.75 -8.58 16.50
CA ILE A 14 5.74 -8.67 15.41
C ILE A 14 7.04 -9.42 15.81
N LYS A 15 7.16 -9.83 17.07
CA LYS A 15 8.24 -10.67 17.62
C LYS A 15 7.82 -12.13 17.80
N THR A 16 6.56 -12.47 17.54
CA THR A 16 6.04 -13.83 17.73
C THR A 16 6.34 -14.74 16.54
N GLU A 17 6.44 -16.04 16.81
CA GLU A 17 6.54 -17.06 15.76
C GLU A 17 5.30 -17.08 14.84
N HIS A 18 4.13 -16.71 15.37
CA HIS A 18 2.89 -16.61 14.60
C HIS A 18 2.99 -15.53 13.50
N PHE A 19 3.54 -14.36 13.84
CA PHE A 19 3.80 -13.31 12.86
C PHE A 19 4.84 -13.77 11.84
N ALA A 20 5.96 -14.34 12.29
CA ALA A 20 7.01 -14.82 11.40
C ALA A 20 6.52 -15.93 10.44
N LYS A 21 5.62 -16.81 10.89
CA LYS A 21 4.97 -17.82 10.04
C LYS A 21 4.09 -17.14 8.99
N TYR A 22 3.26 -16.19 9.39
CA TYR A 22 2.38 -15.46 8.48
C TYR A 22 3.17 -14.72 7.40
N GLU A 23 4.26 -14.05 7.79
CA GLU A 23 5.18 -13.37 6.88
C GLU A 23 5.76 -14.33 5.82
N LYS A 24 6.23 -15.51 6.25
CA LYS A 24 6.73 -16.55 5.33
C LYS A 24 5.63 -17.08 4.40
N ASP A 25 4.43 -17.34 4.93
CA ASP A 25 3.30 -17.82 4.14
C ASP A 25 2.83 -16.78 3.12
N PHE A 26 2.85 -15.50 3.49
CA PHE A 26 2.54 -14.38 2.60
C PHE A 26 3.58 -14.29 1.47
N ALA A 27 4.87 -14.27 1.79
CA ALA A 27 5.95 -14.21 0.80
C ALA A 27 5.91 -15.41 -0.15
N SER A 28 5.69 -16.62 0.37
CA SER A 28 5.54 -17.83 -0.42
C SER A 28 4.36 -17.73 -1.41
N ARG A 29 3.20 -17.25 -0.97
CA ARG A 29 2.02 -17.07 -1.85
C ARG A 29 2.23 -16.04 -2.94
N VAL A 30 2.89 -14.91 -2.63
CA VAL A 30 3.29 -13.91 -3.63
C VAL A 30 4.23 -14.54 -4.66
N GLN A 31 5.26 -15.25 -4.21
CA GLN A 31 6.24 -15.91 -5.07
C GLN A 31 5.60 -16.99 -5.96
N ILE A 32 4.65 -17.78 -5.44
CA ILE A 32 3.88 -18.75 -6.23
C ILE A 32 3.07 -18.04 -7.32
N GLY A 33 2.41 -16.92 -7.00
CA GLY A 33 1.66 -16.11 -7.97
C GLY A 33 2.55 -15.59 -9.09
N LEU A 34 3.71 -15.03 -8.73
CA LEU A 34 4.73 -14.56 -9.67
C LEU A 34 5.26 -15.67 -10.56
N ASN A 35 5.69 -16.79 -9.97
CA ASN A 35 6.25 -17.94 -10.69
C ASN A 35 5.27 -18.50 -11.72
N LYS A 36 3.98 -18.61 -11.37
CA LYS A 36 2.93 -19.05 -12.30
C LYS A 36 2.81 -18.11 -13.51
N GLY A 37 2.85 -16.80 -13.27
CA GLY A 37 2.85 -15.82 -14.35
C GLY A 37 4.13 -15.86 -15.20
N TYR A 38 5.30 -16.03 -14.57
CA TYR A 38 6.58 -16.21 -15.28
C TYR A 38 6.57 -17.42 -16.22
N GLN A 39 5.96 -18.53 -15.80
CA GLN A 39 5.87 -19.76 -16.59
C GLN A 39 4.94 -19.66 -17.81
N GLN A 40 3.97 -18.74 -17.79
CA GLN A 40 2.99 -18.56 -18.87
C GLN A 40 3.49 -17.67 -20.03
N GLY A 41 4.72 -17.15 -19.95
CA GLY A 41 5.29 -16.23 -20.94
C GLY A 41 4.89 -14.77 -20.69
N PHE A 42 5.54 -13.82 -21.39
CA PHE A 42 5.47 -12.39 -21.06
C PHE A 42 4.94 -11.52 -22.19
N TYR A 43 3.61 -11.43 -22.31
CA TYR A 43 2.89 -10.44 -23.10
C TYR A 43 1.96 -9.61 -22.18
N GLU A 44 1.40 -8.47 -22.62
CA GLU A 44 0.55 -7.61 -21.76
C GLU A 44 -0.57 -8.37 -21.01
N PRO A 45 -1.30 -9.33 -21.64
CA PRO A 45 -2.21 -10.22 -20.91
C PRO A 45 -1.57 -11.04 -19.78
N ALA A 46 -0.26 -11.30 -19.83
CA ALA A 46 0.46 -12.04 -18.80
C ALA A 46 0.89 -11.17 -17.60
N MET A 47 1.02 -9.84 -17.75
CA MET A 47 1.21 -8.97 -16.58
C MET A 47 -0.05 -8.94 -15.70
N ILE A 48 -1.22 -8.92 -16.35
CA ILE A 48 -2.50 -9.06 -15.67
C ILE A 48 -2.57 -10.43 -14.97
N SER A 49 -2.18 -11.51 -15.64
CA SER A 49 -2.19 -12.85 -15.01
C SER A 49 -1.21 -12.97 -13.83
N ILE A 50 -0.10 -12.22 -13.83
CA ILE A 50 0.80 -12.12 -12.68
C ILE A 50 0.10 -11.46 -11.49
N VAL A 51 -0.51 -10.29 -11.70
CA VAL A 51 -1.19 -9.53 -10.63
C VAL A 51 -2.38 -10.31 -10.08
N GLU A 52 -3.19 -10.88 -10.97
CA GLU A 52 -4.29 -11.77 -10.63
C GLU A 52 -3.79 -13.03 -9.90
N GLY A 53 -2.66 -13.60 -10.33
CA GLY A 53 -1.98 -14.70 -9.65
C GLY A 53 -1.62 -14.35 -8.22
N ILE A 54 -0.96 -13.21 -7.99
CA ILE A 54 -0.62 -12.73 -6.62
C ILE A 54 -1.89 -12.59 -5.78
N ILE A 55 -2.91 -11.94 -6.32
CA ILE A 55 -4.18 -11.69 -5.61
C ILE A 55 -4.88 -12.99 -5.23
N ASN A 56 -5.03 -13.91 -6.16
CA ASN A 56 -5.74 -15.16 -5.93
C ASN A 56 -5.01 -16.05 -4.92
N ASN A 57 -3.67 -16.06 -4.93
CA ASN A 57 -2.90 -16.85 -3.96
C ASN A 57 -2.91 -16.22 -2.55
N LEU A 58 -3.02 -14.90 -2.43
CA LEU A 58 -3.10 -14.21 -1.14
C LEU A 58 -4.49 -14.22 -0.51
N ASN A 59 -5.56 -14.33 -1.32
CA ASN A 59 -6.91 -14.21 -0.81
C ASN A 59 -7.22 -15.25 0.28
N GLY A 60 -7.77 -14.79 1.41
CA GLY A 60 -8.14 -15.64 2.53
C GLY A 60 -6.97 -16.13 3.39
N LEU A 61 -5.73 -15.68 3.14
CA LEU A 61 -4.61 -15.97 4.04
C LEU A 61 -4.90 -15.40 5.43
N SER A 62 -4.86 -16.24 6.46
CA SER A 62 -5.05 -15.79 7.84
C SER A 62 -4.28 -16.66 8.83
N VAL A 63 -3.86 -16.04 9.93
CA VAL A 63 -3.41 -16.72 11.14
C VAL A 63 -4.14 -16.13 12.33
N SER A 64 -4.57 -16.97 13.25
CA SER A 64 -5.22 -16.53 14.48
C SER A 64 -4.66 -17.28 15.68
N THR A 65 -4.56 -16.55 16.78
CA THR A 65 -4.38 -17.06 18.14
C THR A 65 -5.58 -16.63 18.97
N ASP A 66 -5.67 -17.04 20.22
CA ASP A 66 -6.79 -16.69 21.11
C ASP A 66 -7.02 -15.18 21.27
N ARG A 67 -6.01 -14.35 20.97
CA ARG A 67 -6.06 -12.89 21.18
C ARG A 67 -5.75 -12.05 19.95
N VAL A 68 -5.12 -12.61 18.92
CA VAL A 68 -4.65 -11.83 17.77
C VAL A 68 -5.00 -12.56 16.48
N LYS A 69 -5.44 -11.80 15.47
CA LYS A 69 -5.71 -12.30 14.12
C LYS A 69 -5.02 -11.41 13.10
N ILE A 70 -4.27 -12.03 12.20
CA ILE A 70 -3.76 -11.39 10.98
C ILE A 70 -4.49 -12.01 9.80
N SER A 71 -5.05 -11.20 8.91
CA SER A 71 -5.70 -11.71 7.71
C SER A 71 -5.48 -10.82 6.49
N THR A 72 -5.33 -11.44 5.34
CA THR A 72 -5.29 -10.79 4.03
C THR A 72 -6.51 -11.23 3.23
N LYS A 73 -7.18 -10.23 2.67
CA LYS A 73 -8.22 -10.37 1.67
C LYS A 73 -7.78 -9.64 0.43
N SER A 74 -8.20 -10.12 -0.72
CA SER A 74 -7.84 -9.49 -1.98
C SER A 74 -8.94 -9.69 -3.01
N ILE A 75 -9.07 -8.71 -3.88
CA ILE A 75 -9.96 -8.75 -5.03
C ILE A 75 -9.22 -8.26 -6.26
N PHE A 76 -9.52 -8.86 -7.40
CA PHE A 76 -9.09 -8.36 -8.70
C PHE A 76 -10.32 -7.88 -9.46
N ILE A 77 -10.33 -6.59 -9.80
CA ILE A 77 -11.42 -6.00 -10.56
C ILE A 77 -11.01 -6.14 -12.02
N HIS A 78 -11.82 -6.85 -12.81
CA HIS A 78 -11.59 -7.06 -14.22
C HIS A 78 -12.17 -5.91 -15.06
N GLY A 79 -11.45 -5.51 -16.11
CA GLY A 79 -11.97 -4.58 -17.12
C GLY A 79 -10.96 -3.73 -17.89
N ASN A 80 -11.43 -2.63 -18.52
CA ASN A 80 -10.59 -1.60 -19.11
C ASN A 80 -9.62 -1.04 -18.04
N LYS A 81 -8.43 -0.64 -18.46
CA LYS A 81 -7.36 -0.13 -17.59
C LYS A 81 -7.90 0.92 -16.58
N SER A 82 -7.39 0.94 -15.34
CA SER A 82 -7.73 1.90 -14.27
C SER A 82 -7.24 3.32 -14.58
N GLN A 83 -7.72 3.88 -15.69
CA GLN A 83 -7.15 5.07 -16.30
C GLN A 83 -7.59 6.35 -15.59
N VAL A 84 -6.63 7.26 -15.52
CA VAL A 84 -6.78 8.62 -15.01
C VAL A 84 -6.21 9.60 -16.03
N GLU A 85 -6.77 10.80 -16.04
CA GLU A 85 -6.22 11.93 -16.77
C GLU A 85 -5.65 12.99 -15.83
N PHE A 86 -4.52 13.56 -16.21
CA PHE A 86 -3.81 14.59 -15.45
C PHE A 86 -2.99 15.49 -16.37
N GLU A 87 -2.49 16.60 -15.83
CA GLU A 87 -1.62 17.53 -16.55
C GLU A 87 -0.14 17.17 -16.38
N TYR A 88 0.57 17.09 -17.50
CA TYR A 88 2.00 16.86 -17.59
C TYR A 88 2.63 17.93 -18.49
N TYR A 89 3.36 18.87 -17.89
CA TYR A 89 4.01 19.99 -18.58
C TYR A 89 3.09 20.73 -19.57
N GLY A 90 1.87 21.08 -19.13
CA GLY A 90 0.89 21.79 -19.95
C GLY A 90 0.08 20.92 -20.92
N GLN A 91 0.34 19.61 -20.96
CA GLN A 91 -0.41 18.67 -21.79
C GLN A 91 -1.28 17.75 -20.93
N ARG A 92 -2.53 17.55 -21.35
CA ARG A 92 -3.37 16.52 -20.74
C ARG A 92 -2.99 15.16 -21.27
N VAL A 93 -2.66 14.25 -20.37
CA VAL A 93 -2.25 12.89 -20.68
C VAL A 93 -3.12 11.90 -19.91
N GLN A 94 -3.22 10.67 -20.43
CA GLN A 94 -3.99 9.58 -19.83
C GLN A 94 -3.09 8.41 -19.53
N ARG A 95 -3.11 7.91 -18.29
CA ARG A 95 -2.32 6.75 -17.86
C ARG A 95 -3.10 5.91 -16.86
N GLU A 96 -2.63 4.68 -16.63
CA GLU A 96 -3.14 3.84 -15.54
C GLU A 96 -2.74 4.44 -14.19
N LEU A 97 -3.65 4.43 -13.23
CA LEU A 97 -3.33 4.84 -11.86
C LEU A 97 -2.30 3.88 -11.24
N GLY A 98 -2.46 2.59 -11.50
CA GLY A 98 -1.58 1.52 -11.03
C GLY A 98 -2.25 0.16 -11.21
N ASP A 99 -1.47 -0.89 -11.04
CA ASP A 99 -1.92 -2.27 -11.19
C ASP A 99 -2.49 -2.85 -9.89
N LEU A 100 -1.94 -2.41 -8.75
CA LEU A 100 -2.19 -3.02 -7.44
C LEU A 100 -2.16 -1.98 -6.33
N ILE A 101 -3.15 -2.04 -5.43
CA ILE A 101 -3.18 -1.25 -4.20
C ILE A 101 -2.95 -2.19 -3.02
N PHE A 102 -1.97 -1.87 -2.19
CA PHE A 102 -1.75 -2.54 -0.90
C PHE A 102 -2.28 -1.67 0.22
N ILE A 103 -3.10 -2.24 1.10
CA ILE A 103 -3.69 -1.56 2.25
C ILE A 103 -3.40 -2.37 3.52
N LEU A 104 -2.85 -1.71 4.53
CA LEU A 104 -2.62 -2.30 5.84
C LEU A 104 -3.42 -1.53 6.89
N SER A 105 -4.20 -2.23 7.71
CA SER A 105 -4.84 -1.64 8.89
C SER A 105 -4.45 -2.39 10.17
N VAL A 106 -4.15 -1.63 11.22
CA VAL A 106 -4.01 -2.17 12.58
C VAL A 106 -5.31 -1.88 13.34
N ILE A 107 -5.92 -2.94 13.87
CA ILE A 107 -7.22 -2.93 14.53
C ILE A 107 -7.05 -3.35 15.97
N TYR A 108 -7.78 -2.71 16.87
CA TYR A 108 -7.82 -3.06 18.27
C TYR A 108 -9.17 -2.64 18.88
N ASN A 109 -9.75 -3.49 19.74
CA ASN A 109 -11.10 -3.33 20.29
C ASN A 109 -12.17 -2.99 19.25
N GLY A 110 -12.14 -3.74 18.16
CA GLY A 110 -13.05 -3.55 17.03
C GLY A 110 -12.87 -2.25 16.24
N ARG A 111 -11.85 -1.42 16.49
CA ARG A 111 -11.62 -0.14 15.80
C ARG A 111 -10.28 -0.10 15.08
N LYS A 112 -10.20 0.63 13.96
CA LYS A 112 -8.92 0.91 13.29
C LYS A 112 -8.14 1.95 14.09
N TYR A 113 -6.86 1.67 14.33
CA TYR A 113 -5.90 2.57 14.99
C TYR A 113 -4.85 3.13 14.05
N PHE A 114 -4.54 2.41 12.98
CA PHE A 114 -3.62 2.85 11.93
C PHE A 114 -4.11 2.34 10.58
N GLU A 115 -3.94 3.14 9.54
CA GLU A 115 -4.14 2.72 8.15
C GLU A 115 -3.05 3.29 7.24
N LYS A 116 -2.51 2.43 6.39
CA LYS A 116 -1.56 2.77 5.35
C LYS A 116 -1.99 2.19 4.03
N PHE A 117 -1.69 2.89 2.94
CA PHE A 117 -1.77 2.27 1.62
C PHE A 117 -0.70 2.77 0.63
N THR A 118 -0.45 1.98 -0.41
CA THR A 118 0.38 2.38 -1.56
C THR A 118 -0.26 1.91 -2.85
N ILE A 119 -0.07 2.67 -3.92
CA ILE A 119 -0.47 2.35 -5.29
C ILE A 119 0.79 1.93 -6.04
N SER A 120 0.80 0.71 -6.55
CA SER A 120 1.95 0.10 -7.20
C SER A 120 1.69 -0.20 -8.67
N GLN A 121 2.68 0.11 -9.51
CA GLN A 121 2.74 -0.36 -10.89
C GLN A 121 3.81 -1.45 -11.03
N PHE A 122 3.49 -2.54 -11.70
CA PHE A 122 4.47 -3.55 -12.05
C PHE A 122 5.20 -3.18 -13.34
N LYS A 123 6.52 -3.43 -13.35
CA LYS A 123 7.36 -3.34 -14.55
C LYS A 123 8.20 -4.59 -14.67
N LYS A 124 8.34 -5.07 -15.89
CA LYS A 124 9.09 -6.29 -16.20
C LYS A 124 10.50 -5.97 -16.67
N ASP A 125 11.43 -6.85 -16.32
CA ASP A 125 12.78 -6.88 -16.87
C ASP A 125 12.81 -7.32 -18.34
N ASP A 126 13.84 -6.85 -19.05
CA ASP A 126 14.31 -7.40 -20.31
C ASP A 126 15.29 -8.58 -20.08
N ASP A 127 15.81 -9.16 -21.16
CA ASP A 127 16.82 -10.25 -21.11
C ASP A 127 18.18 -9.84 -20.52
N LYS A 128 18.35 -8.56 -20.19
CA LYS A 128 19.57 -8.00 -19.60
C LYS A 128 19.33 -7.48 -18.17
N LEU A 129 18.23 -7.88 -17.53
CA LEU A 129 17.81 -7.43 -16.20
C LEU A 129 17.70 -5.90 -16.12
N ARG A 130 17.05 -5.31 -17.13
CA ARG A 130 16.76 -3.88 -17.21
C ARG A 130 15.28 -3.63 -17.35
N TRP A 131 14.80 -2.54 -16.75
CA TRP A 131 13.41 -2.13 -16.84
C TRP A 131 13.27 -0.91 -17.74
N ASP A 132 12.34 -0.96 -18.68
CA ASP A 132 11.98 0.20 -19.50
C ASP A 132 11.13 1.18 -18.69
N LEU A 133 11.67 2.39 -18.59
CA LEU A 133 11.16 3.54 -17.84
C LEU A 133 11.10 4.78 -18.76
N SER A 134 10.95 4.53 -20.07
CA SER A 134 10.76 5.54 -21.10
C SER A 134 9.45 6.32 -20.93
N ASN A 135 8.41 5.69 -20.36
CA ASN A 135 7.15 6.34 -20.00
C ASN A 135 7.32 7.23 -18.76
N LYS A 136 7.81 8.45 -18.98
CA LYS A 136 8.03 9.45 -17.92
C LYS A 136 6.76 9.95 -17.27
N GLU A 137 5.64 9.94 -18.00
CA GLU A 137 4.35 10.35 -17.48
C GLU A 137 3.85 9.40 -16.38
N GLN A 138 4.04 8.09 -16.53
CA GLN A 138 3.70 7.12 -15.48
C GLN A 138 4.53 7.34 -14.21
N ILE A 139 5.82 7.62 -14.37
CA ILE A 139 6.72 7.90 -13.24
C ILE A 139 6.31 9.21 -12.57
N TYR A 140 6.00 10.24 -13.35
CA TYR A 140 5.53 11.53 -12.85
C TYR A 140 4.23 11.38 -12.05
N LEU A 141 3.25 10.62 -12.57
CA LEU A 141 1.99 10.33 -11.91
C LEU A 141 2.21 9.71 -10.52
N LEU A 142 2.96 8.60 -10.44
CA LEU A 142 3.16 7.91 -9.17
C LEU A 142 4.14 8.60 -8.21
N SER A 143 5.05 9.42 -8.74
CA SER A 143 6.02 10.16 -7.92
C SER A 143 5.35 11.34 -7.22
N ARG A 144 4.55 12.12 -7.96
CA ARG A 144 4.02 13.41 -7.50
C ARG A 144 2.53 13.42 -7.23
N PHE A 145 1.77 12.51 -7.83
CA PHE A 145 0.30 12.53 -7.83
C PHE A 145 -0.26 13.92 -8.14
N PRO A 146 0.02 14.46 -9.35
CA PRO A 146 -0.60 15.72 -9.79
C PRO A 146 -2.12 15.61 -9.68
N SER A 147 -2.83 16.75 -9.66
CA SER A 147 -4.29 16.71 -9.74
C SER A 147 -4.74 15.84 -10.92
N PHE A 148 -5.58 14.84 -10.63
CA PHE A 148 -6.03 13.87 -11.61
C PHE A 148 -7.50 13.55 -11.41
N ARG A 149 -8.13 12.98 -12.43
CA ARG A 149 -9.48 12.40 -12.33
C ARG A 149 -9.58 11.13 -13.15
N GLY A 150 -10.51 10.26 -12.79
CA GLY A 150 -10.85 9.12 -13.63
C GLY A 150 -11.42 9.56 -14.98
N ILE A 151 -11.18 8.76 -16.01
CA ILE A 151 -11.81 8.96 -17.32
C ILE A 151 -13.13 8.20 -17.41
N ARG A 152 -13.95 8.51 -18.42
CA ARG A 152 -15.18 7.77 -18.69
C ARG A 152 -14.87 6.28 -18.90
N GLY A 153 -15.62 5.41 -18.21
CA GLY A 153 -15.41 3.96 -18.26
C GLY A 153 -14.31 3.44 -17.34
N SER A 154 -13.62 4.30 -16.59
CA SER A 154 -12.67 3.90 -15.55
C SER A 154 -13.38 3.59 -14.23
N ILE A 155 -12.79 2.73 -13.40
CA ILE A 155 -13.22 2.53 -12.02
C ILE A 155 -12.83 3.67 -11.09
N ILE A 156 -11.87 4.50 -11.51
CA ILE A 156 -11.46 5.66 -10.75
C ILE A 156 -12.56 6.74 -10.88
N PRO A 157 -13.00 7.36 -9.77
CA PRO A 157 -14.00 8.42 -9.82
C PRO A 157 -13.61 9.58 -10.75
N MET A 158 -14.57 10.12 -11.52
CA MET A 158 -14.35 11.24 -12.47
C MET A 158 -14.19 12.62 -11.81
N ARG A 159 -14.31 12.71 -10.49
CA ARG A 159 -14.00 13.93 -9.76
C ARG A 159 -12.49 14.16 -9.70
N GLU A 160 -12.10 15.39 -9.44
CA GLU A 160 -10.71 15.73 -9.25
C GLU A 160 -10.22 15.25 -7.87
N PHE A 161 -9.05 14.61 -7.87
CA PHE A 161 -8.28 14.24 -6.70
C PHE A 161 -6.93 14.90 -6.75
N ASN A 162 -6.42 15.25 -5.58
CA ASN A 162 -5.05 15.65 -5.36
C ASN A 162 -4.54 14.76 -4.22
N LEU A 163 -3.56 13.89 -4.46
CA LEU A 163 -3.10 12.93 -3.45
C LEU A 163 -1.66 13.27 -3.04
N PRO A 164 -1.44 14.14 -2.05
CA PRO A 164 -0.09 14.48 -1.62
C PRO A 164 0.70 13.23 -1.21
N ASN A 165 1.91 13.07 -1.75
CA ASN A 165 2.81 11.98 -1.41
C ASN A 165 3.80 12.40 -0.31
N TYR A 166 3.31 12.65 0.91
CA TYR A 166 4.11 13.26 1.98
C TYR A 166 5.31 12.40 2.39
N SER A 167 5.12 11.08 2.51
CA SER A 167 6.21 10.17 2.89
C SER A 167 7.16 9.82 1.74
N GLY A 168 6.71 10.04 0.50
CA GLY A 168 7.34 9.51 -0.70
C GLY A 168 7.04 8.02 -0.93
N CYS A 169 6.09 7.42 -0.21
CA CYS A 169 5.70 6.00 -0.30
C CYS A 169 4.28 5.75 -0.82
N LEU A 170 3.52 6.79 -1.20
CA LEU A 170 2.16 6.61 -1.74
C LEU A 170 2.17 5.88 -3.09
N GLY A 171 3.12 6.21 -3.97
CA GLY A 171 3.27 5.60 -5.29
C GLY A 171 4.56 4.80 -5.39
N SER A 172 4.49 3.64 -6.03
CA SER A 172 5.59 2.68 -6.07
C SER A 172 5.64 1.87 -7.36
N PHE A 173 6.78 1.24 -7.59
CA PHE A 173 7.00 0.29 -8.68
C PHE A 173 7.48 -1.05 -8.13
N ASN A 174 6.86 -2.12 -8.63
CA ASN A 174 7.29 -3.50 -8.42
C ASN A 174 8.05 -3.95 -9.67
N LEU A 175 9.38 -3.89 -9.60
CA LEU A 175 10.29 -4.21 -10.70
C LEU A 175 10.55 -5.72 -10.72
N LEU A 176 9.76 -6.45 -11.50
CA LEU A 176 9.80 -7.90 -11.64
C LEU A 176 11.09 -8.35 -12.34
N PHE A 177 11.74 -9.40 -11.83
CA PHE A 177 12.86 -10.06 -12.50
C PHE A 177 12.84 -11.58 -12.35
N ARG A 178 13.44 -12.27 -13.32
CA ARG A 178 13.59 -13.73 -13.30
C ARG A 178 14.51 -14.18 -12.15
N PRO A 179 14.22 -15.31 -11.49
CA PRO A 179 13.21 -16.32 -11.87
C PRO A 179 11.83 -16.19 -11.20
N GLY A 180 11.43 -15.04 -10.66
CA GLY A 180 10.13 -14.87 -10.01
C GLY A 180 10.21 -14.08 -8.70
N ASP A 181 10.88 -12.94 -8.78
CA ASP A 181 11.08 -12.02 -7.66
C ASP A 181 10.83 -10.58 -8.13
N PHE A 182 10.79 -9.62 -7.21
CA PHE A 182 10.73 -8.21 -7.57
C PHE A 182 11.44 -7.31 -6.57
N VAL A 183 11.95 -6.20 -7.10
CA VAL A 183 12.38 -5.07 -6.28
C VAL A 183 11.21 -4.12 -6.13
N PHE A 184 10.84 -3.81 -4.88
CA PHE A 184 9.95 -2.71 -4.58
C PHE A 184 10.78 -1.42 -4.53
N VAL A 185 10.31 -0.36 -5.18
CA VAL A 185 10.91 0.97 -5.09
C VAL A 185 9.85 2.05 -5.16
N SER A 186 9.95 3.07 -4.33
CA SER A 186 9.03 4.19 -4.36
C SER A 186 9.25 5.02 -5.63
N ALA A 187 8.16 5.54 -6.19
CA ALA A 187 8.23 6.27 -7.45
C ALA A 187 9.13 7.52 -7.38
N PRO A 188 9.16 8.32 -6.29
CA PRO A 188 10.13 9.41 -6.17
C PRO A 188 11.59 8.96 -6.17
N GLN A 189 11.90 7.85 -5.47
CA GLN A 189 13.26 7.31 -5.43
C GLN A 189 13.68 6.79 -6.80
N LEU A 190 12.78 6.07 -7.48
CA LEU A 190 13.02 5.60 -8.83
C LEU A 190 13.19 6.76 -9.82
N GLU A 191 12.35 7.79 -9.75
CA GLU A 191 12.43 8.97 -10.60
C GLU A 191 13.79 9.67 -10.47
N SER A 192 14.18 9.99 -9.24
CA SER A 192 15.47 10.65 -8.94
C SER A 192 16.63 9.86 -9.51
N SER A 193 16.57 8.53 -9.36
CA SER A 193 17.64 7.64 -9.76
C SER A 193 17.70 7.45 -11.27
N VAL A 194 16.57 7.33 -11.95
CA VAL A 194 16.52 7.20 -13.40
C VAL A 194 16.96 8.51 -14.07
N GLY A 195 16.50 9.65 -13.55
CA GLY A 195 16.71 10.96 -14.15
C GLY A 195 16.28 10.98 -15.62
N ASN A 196 17.18 11.41 -16.50
CA ASN A 196 16.94 11.49 -17.95
C ASN A 196 17.11 10.14 -18.68
N ARG A 197 17.50 9.06 -17.99
CA ARG A 197 17.67 7.74 -18.61
C ARG A 197 16.31 7.15 -18.97
N LYS A 198 16.27 6.31 -20.01
CA LYS A 198 15.04 5.58 -20.40
C LYS A 198 14.89 4.23 -19.72
N SER A 199 15.94 3.74 -19.06
CA SER A 199 15.92 2.47 -18.38
C SER A 199 16.86 2.47 -17.19
N ILE A 200 16.70 1.47 -16.34
CA ILE A 200 17.58 1.20 -15.20
C ILE A 200 17.87 -0.30 -15.16
N ASP A 201 19.09 -0.66 -14.77
CA ASP A 201 19.51 -2.05 -14.57
C ASP A 201 19.53 -2.43 -13.09
N ILE A 202 19.59 -3.73 -12.82
CA ILE A 202 19.56 -4.28 -11.46
C ILE A 202 20.74 -3.80 -10.60
N VAL A 203 21.91 -3.55 -11.20
CA VAL A 203 23.11 -3.04 -10.50
C VAL A 203 22.92 -1.61 -10.02
N ASN A 204 22.16 -0.80 -10.75
CA ASN A 204 21.80 0.53 -10.31
C ASN A 204 20.67 0.51 -9.28
N ILE A 205 19.73 -0.44 -9.37
CA ILE A 205 18.67 -0.62 -8.38
C ILE A 205 19.22 -1.13 -7.04
N SER A 206 20.22 -2.01 -7.04
CA SER A 206 20.82 -2.51 -5.79
C SER A 206 21.49 -1.40 -4.95
N LYS A 207 21.76 -0.24 -5.55
CA LYS A 207 22.22 0.97 -4.85
C LYS A 207 21.12 1.63 -4.02
N PHE A 208 19.84 1.25 -4.21
CA PHE A 208 18.72 1.70 -3.39
C PHE A 208 18.70 1.06 -2.02
N TRP A 209 19.66 0.18 -1.72
CA TRP A 209 19.81 -0.44 -0.43
C TRP A 209 19.68 0.59 0.68
N GLU A 210 18.51 0.60 1.30
CA GLU A 210 18.32 1.26 2.57
C GLU A 210 18.99 0.35 3.59
N PRO A 211 19.98 0.83 4.38
CA PRO A 211 20.32 0.10 5.59
C PRO A 211 19.00 -0.15 6.32
N PRO A 212 18.78 -1.35 6.90
CA PRO A 212 17.54 -1.65 7.64
C PRO A 212 17.27 -0.45 8.52
N SER A 213 16.15 0.23 8.26
CA SER A 213 15.97 1.66 8.51
C SER A 213 15.97 1.94 10.02
N TYR A 214 17.19 2.05 10.52
CA TYR A 214 17.58 2.32 11.88
C TYR A 214 18.26 3.68 11.93
N TYR A 215 18.00 4.60 11.01
CA TYR A 215 18.53 5.96 11.11
C TYR A 215 17.58 6.95 10.46
N PHE A 216 17.44 8.10 11.09
CA PHE A 216 16.67 9.25 10.65
C PHE A 216 17.42 9.98 9.52
N THR A 217 17.57 9.34 8.37
CA THR A 217 18.24 9.95 7.22
C THR A 217 17.30 10.74 6.32
N TYR A 218 16.00 10.75 6.63
CA TYR A 218 15.03 11.52 5.87
C TYR A 218 14.75 12.84 6.56
N PRO A 219 14.87 13.99 5.85
CA PRO A 219 14.32 15.22 6.34
C PRO A 219 12.81 14.99 6.45
N ILE A 220 12.32 14.85 7.68
CA ILE A 220 10.89 14.98 7.89
C ILE A 220 10.57 16.39 7.41
N PRO A 221 9.64 16.57 6.45
CA PRO A 221 9.15 17.91 6.18
C PRO A 221 8.62 18.44 7.51
N PHE A 222 9.30 19.42 8.10
CA PHE A 222 8.89 20.04 9.37
C PHE A 222 7.48 20.64 9.27
N ASP A 223 6.97 20.78 8.06
CA ASP A 223 5.61 21.17 7.73
C ASP A 223 4.60 20.00 7.75
N TRP A 224 4.96 18.80 8.22
CA TRP A 224 4.01 17.69 8.36
C TRP A 224 3.00 18.03 9.46
N PRO A 225 1.69 18.10 9.15
CA PRO A 225 0.65 18.14 10.17
C PRO A 225 0.89 17.08 11.25
N HIS A 226 0.84 17.49 12.51
CA HIS A 226 0.99 16.64 13.69
C HIS A 226 2.41 16.14 14.02
N ILE A 227 3.46 16.75 13.47
CA ILE A 227 4.85 16.36 13.78
C ILE A 227 5.19 16.53 15.27
N GLU A 228 4.66 17.57 15.93
CA GLU A 228 4.87 17.82 17.35
C GLU A 228 4.18 16.75 18.21
N GLU A 229 2.95 16.39 17.87
CA GLU A 229 2.18 15.34 18.52
C GLU A 229 2.85 13.98 18.34
N LEU A 230 3.43 13.73 17.16
CA LEU A 230 4.26 12.57 16.92
C LEU A 230 5.47 12.58 17.87
N PHE A 231 6.28 13.65 17.92
CA PHE A 231 7.41 13.76 18.86
C PHE A 231 7.02 13.64 20.33
N TYR A 232 5.86 14.19 20.70
CA TYR A 232 5.30 14.03 22.04
C TYR A 232 4.96 12.57 22.33
N PHE A 233 4.34 11.87 21.37
CA PHE A 233 4.06 10.45 21.44
C PHE A 233 5.35 9.62 21.56
N TRP A 234 6.39 9.91 20.78
CA TRP A 234 7.74 9.33 20.91
C TRP A 234 8.28 9.43 22.32
N ARG A 235 8.26 10.66 22.86
CA ARG A 235 8.75 10.93 24.22
C ARG A 235 7.95 10.17 25.26
N LYS A 236 6.63 10.05 25.07
CA LYS A 236 5.75 9.30 25.99
C LYS A 236 6.08 7.82 25.96
N LEU A 237 6.26 7.22 24.79
CA LEU A 237 6.66 5.81 24.65
C LEU A 237 8.00 5.50 25.33
N TRP A 238 9.01 6.36 25.13
CA TRP A 238 10.30 6.23 25.81
C TRP A 238 10.12 6.28 27.33
N ARG A 239 9.36 7.25 27.85
CA ARG A 239 9.11 7.37 29.30
C ARG A 239 8.45 6.13 29.93
N HIS A 240 7.71 5.35 29.16
CA HIS A 240 7.09 4.10 29.63
C HIS A 240 8.05 2.91 29.62
N GLY A 241 9.35 3.13 29.37
CA GLY A 241 10.36 2.08 29.40
C GLY A 241 10.18 1.05 28.28
N MET A 242 9.37 1.35 27.26
CA MET A 242 9.34 0.53 26.05
C MET A 242 10.73 0.62 25.42
N PRO A 243 11.50 -0.48 25.35
CA PRO A 243 12.74 -0.50 24.60
C PRO A 243 12.35 -0.41 23.13
N ILE A 244 12.24 0.82 22.64
CA ILE A 244 12.35 1.10 21.22
C ILE A 244 13.76 0.64 20.88
N PRO A 245 13.94 -0.40 20.05
CA PRO A 245 15.20 -1.13 19.99
C PRO A 245 16.39 -0.29 19.51
N PHE A 246 16.19 1.00 19.20
CA PHE A 246 17.21 1.91 18.71
C PHE A 246 16.90 3.40 19.04
N SER A 247 17.95 4.23 19.09
CA SER A 247 18.01 5.59 19.67
C SER A 247 17.15 6.64 18.95
N PRO A 248 16.05 7.18 19.49
CA PRO A 248 15.12 8.02 18.73
C PRO A 248 15.76 9.23 18.01
N PRO A 249 15.12 9.70 16.93
CA PRO A 249 13.79 9.30 16.47
C PRO A 249 13.84 8.14 15.45
N TYR A 250 13.23 7.00 15.75
CA TYR A 250 13.31 5.79 14.92
C TYR A 250 11.92 5.21 14.76
N PHE A 251 11.28 5.40 13.62
CA PHE A 251 9.89 5.05 13.46
C PHE A 251 9.54 3.61 13.91
N ILE A 252 8.55 3.50 14.80
CA ILE A 252 7.88 2.25 15.14
C ILE A 252 7.29 1.76 13.84
N GLY A 253 7.46 0.50 13.45
CA GLY A 253 7.18 0.00 12.10
C GLY A 253 5.95 0.65 11.41
N ILE A 254 4.79 0.68 12.08
CA ILE A 254 3.55 1.27 11.52
C ILE A 254 3.61 2.77 11.24
N LEU A 255 4.51 3.52 11.87
CA LEU A 255 4.82 4.92 11.63
C LEU A 255 6.01 5.10 10.68
N GLY A 256 6.72 4.02 10.32
CA GLY A 256 7.92 4.05 9.49
C GLY A 256 7.66 4.11 8.01
N PHE A 257 8.65 4.59 7.27
CA PHE A 257 8.60 4.67 5.81
C PHE A 257 9.86 4.07 5.24
N SER A 258 9.71 2.99 4.49
CA SER A 258 10.75 2.40 3.66
C SER A 258 10.37 2.59 2.20
N ARG A 259 11.31 3.13 1.43
CA ARG A 259 11.10 3.47 0.02
C ARG A 259 11.58 2.37 -0.90
N SER A 260 12.21 1.32 -0.40
CA SER A 260 12.66 0.21 -1.22
C SER A 260 12.62 -1.12 -0.49
N ALA A 261 12.55 -2.22 -1.23
CA ALA A 261 12.84 -3.55 -0.73
C ALA A 261 13.43 -4.39 -1.87
N SER A 262 14.55 -5.06 -1.60
CA SER A 262 15.42 -5.66 -2.61
C SER A 262 14.89 -6.99 -3.17
N ASN A 263 13.91 -7.60 -2.51
CA ASN A 263 13.26 -8.85 -2.89
C ASN A 263 11.89 -8.97 -2.19
N ILE A 264 11.10 -9.98 -2.57
CA ILE A 264 9.78 -10.27 -1.98
C ILE A 264 9.85 -10.43 -0.46
N HIS A 265 10.85 -11.12 0.09
CA HIS A 265 10.91 -11.36 1.54
C HIS A 265 11.09 -10.06 2.31
N GLU A 266 12.00 -9.20 1.86
CA GLU A 266 12.21 -7.88 2.43
C GLU A 266 10.97 -6.99 2.24
N PHE A 267 10.31 -7.07 1.08
CA PHE A 267 9.05 -6.34 0.84
C PHE A 267 7.97 -6.77 1.82
N VAL A 268 7.78 -8.07 2.02
CA VAL A 268 6.73 -8.62 2.89
C VAL A 268 7.00 -8.28 4.36
N ASP A 269 8.25 -8.41 4.81
CA ASP A 269 8.66 -7.98 6.16
C ASP A 269 8.34 -6.49 6.38
N LYS A 270 8.78 -5.63 5.46
CA LYS A 270 8.54 -4.17 5.55
C LYS A 270 7.05 -3.82 5.44
N TYR A 271 6.31 -4.47 4.55
CA TYR A 271 4.88 -4.24 4.37
C TYR A 271 4.07 -4.65 5.61
N LEU A 272 4.26 -5.87 6.12
CA LEU A 272 3.51 -6.36 7.28
C LEU A 272 3.88 -5.65 8.59
N ARG A 273 5.12 -5.15 8.68
CA ARG A 273 5.55 -4.25 9.76
C ARG A 273 5.08 -2.80 9.58
N GLY A 274 4.35 -2.49 8.51
CA GLY A 274 3.77 -1.16 8.27
C GLY A 274 4.77 -0.10 7.82
N ASN A 275 5.96 -0.49 7.36
CA ASN A 275 6.96 0.43 6.82
C ASN A 275 6.66 0.85 5.37
N ILE A 276 5.82 0.10 4.65
CA ILE A 276 5.45 0.41 3.26
C ILE A 276 4.09 1.10 3.23
N GLY A 277 4.01 2.19 2.47
CA GLY A 277 2.79 2.96 2.23
C GLY A 277 2.71 4.27 2.98
N GLU A 278 1.82 5.12 2.47
CA GLU A 278 1.49 6.43 3.02
C GLU A 278 0.54 6.26 4.22
N LEU A 279 0.84 6.93 5.34
CA LEU A 279 -0.03 6.94 6.52
C LEU A 279 -1.24 7.83 6.25
N THR A 280 -2.42 7.23 6.13
CA THR A 280 -3.66 7.98 5.92
C THR A 280 -4.36 8.32 7.21
N TYR A 281 -4.35 7.38 8.17
CA TYR A 281 -5.10 7.48 9.41
C TYR A 281 -4.30 6.94 10.60
N SER A 282 -4.45 7.61 11.75
CA SER A 282 -4.24 6.99 13.05
C SER A 282 -5.32 7.44 14.05
N ASP A 283 -5.42 6.78 15.21
CA ASP A 283 -6.35 7.22 16.29
C ASP A 283 -6.07 8.64 16.83
N ILE A 284 -4.90 9.22 16.51
CA ILE A 284 -4.59 10.64 16.81
C ILE A 284 -5.28 11.59 15.80
N GLY A 285 -5.50 11.15 14.56
CA GLY A 285 -6.03 11.97 13.49
C GLY A 285 -5.75 11.44 12.09
N ILE A 286 -6.29 12.13 11.09
CA ILE A 286 -6.09 11.84 9.67
C ILE A 286 -4.83 12.58 9.19
N TYR A 287 -3.80 11.85 8.77
CA TYR A 287 -2.50 12.41 8.37
C TYR A 287 -2.46 12.83 6.91
N ASN A 288 -3.24 12.16 6.07
CA ASN A 288 -3.33 12.44 4.64
C ASN A 288 -4.80 12.37 4.19
N THR A 289 -5.57 13.41 4.52
CA THR A 289 -7.01 13.48 4.24
C THR A 289 -7.37 13.23 2.78
N PRO A 290 -6.65 13.79 1.78
CA PRO A 290 -6.99 13.51 0.39
C PRO A 290 -6.78 12.04 0.00
N ALA A 291 -5.70 11.40 0.46
CA ALA A 291 -5.46 9.97 0.23
C ALA A 291 -6.50 9.10 0.95
N PHE A 292 -6.82 9.44 2.20
CA PHE A 292 -7.86 8.78 2.99
C PHE A 292 -9.22 8.82 2.30
N ASP A 293 -9.62 10.00 1.83
CA ASP A 293 -10.88 10.22 1.14
C ASP A 293 -10.93 9.49 -0.19
N PHE A 294 -9.83 9.53 -0.97
CA PHE A 294 -9.71 8.78 -2.21
C PHE A 294 -9.95 7.28 -2.01
N LEU A 295 -9.28 6.68 -1.02
CA LEU A 295 -9.42 5.24 -0.75
C LEU A 295 -10.87 4.89 -0.40
N ARG A 296 -11.50 5.66 0.48
CA ARG A 296 -12.90 5.43 0.88
C ARG A 296 -13.86 5.57 -0.28
N GLU A 297 -13.64 6.55 -1.15
CA GLU A 297 -14.49 6.76 -2.32
C GLU A 297 -14.31 5.69 -3.37
N LEU A 298 -13.08 5.25 -3.63
CA LEU A 298 -12.80 4.13 -4.52
C LEU A 298 -13.52 2.87 -4.04
N LEU A 299 -13.38 2.52 -2.76
CA LEU A 299 -14.04 1.34 -2.18
C LEU A 299 -15.57 1.47 -2.14
N SER A 300 -16.09 2.68 -1.88
CA SER A 300 -17.53 2.95 -1.93
C SER A 300 -18.09 2.86 -3.36
N ALA A 301 -17.30 3.25 -4.36
CA ALA A 301 -17.63 3.11 -5.77
C ALA A 301 -17.68 1.61 -6.16
N ILE A 302 -16.66 0.84 -5.77
CA ILE A 302 -16.57 -0.60 -6.01
C ILE A 302 -17.77 -1.34 -5.42
N MET A 303 -18.11 -1.06 -4.16
CA MET A 303 -19.26 -1.69 -3.48
C MET A 303 -20.58 -1.45 -4.22
N ARG A 304 -20.84 -0.22 -4.66
CA ARG A 304 -22.10 0.10 -5.36
C ARG A 304 -22.19 -0.61 -6.71
N LYS A 305 -21.08 -0.68 -7.46
CA LYS A 305 -21.02 -1.50 -8.68
C LYS A 305 -21.28 -2.98 -8.35
N ALA A 306 -20.63 -3.51 -7.31
CA ALA A 306 -20.80 -4.88 -6.87
C ALA A 306 -22.25 -5.20 -6.44
N GLN A 307 -22.95 -4.27 -5.78
CA GLN A 307 -24.36 -4.40 -5.42
C GLN A 307 -25.27 -4.43 -6.66
N LYS A 308 -25.05 -3.52 -7.62
CA LYS A 308 -25.80 -3.49 -8.89
C LYS A 308 -25.61 -4.78 -9.70
N GLU A 309 -24.39 -5.31 -9.71
CA GLU A 309 -24.01 -6.52 -10.46
C GLU A 309 -24.18 -7.82 -9.64
N LYS A 310 -24.60 -7.73 -8.38
CA LYS A 310 -24.72 -8.85 -7.43
C LYS A 310 -23.43 -9.67 -7.28
N LYS A 311 -22.26 -9.01 -7.31
CA LYS A 311 -20.94 -9.63 -7.11
C LYS A 311 -20.65 -9.78 -5.61
N ALA A 312 -21.13 -10.87 -5.02
CA ALA A 312 -21.02 -11.15 -3.59
C ALA A 312 -19.57 -11.13 -3.05
N GLU A 313 -18.60 -11.58 -3.83
CA GLU A 313 -17.18 -11.55 -3.46
C GLU A 313 -16.70 -10.12 -3.14
N PHE A 314 -17.04 -9.16 -4.01
CA PHE A 314 -16.62 -7.77 -3.84
C PHE A 314 -17.38 -7.11 -2.68
N ILE A 315 -18.67 -7.42 -2.52
CA ILE A 315 -19.46 -6.95 -1.38
C ILE A 315 -18.81 -7.39 -0.07
N ASN A 316 -18.51 -8.69 0.07
CA ASN A 316 -17.87 -9.25 1.26
C ASN A 316 -16.48 -8.65 1.53
N PHE A 317 -15.70 -8.39 0.48
CA PHE A 317 -14.39 -7.73 0.62
C PHE A 317 -14.54 -6.31 1.19
N ILE A 318 -15.46 -5.51 0.63
CA ILE A 318 -15.64 -4.12 1.05
C ILE A 318 -16.27 -4.05 2.45
N ASP A 319 -17.21 -4.95 2.76
CA ASP A 319 -17.79 -5.07 4.11
C ASP A 319 -16.71 -5.40 5.16
N GLU A 320 -15.78 -6.32 4.86
CA GLU A 320 -14.68 -6.63 5.78
C GLU A 320 -13.71 -5.44 5.94
N PHE A 321 -13.51 -4.62 4.89
CA PHE A 321 -12.71 -3.39 4.99
C PHE A 321 -13.36 -2.35 5.91
N PHE A 322 -14.68 -2.14 5.79
CA PHE A 322 -15.44 -1.17 6.58
C PHE A 322 -15.95 -1.72 7.91
N ARG A 323 -15.76 -3.01 8.19
CA ARG A 323 -16.20 -3.68 9.42
C ARG A 323 -15.77 -2.98 10.70
N HIS A 324 -14.57 -2.41 10.69
CA HIS A 324 -13.98 -1.73 11.84
C HIS A 324 -14.01 -0.22 11.62
N PRO A 325 -14.76 0.55 12.45
CA PRO A 325 -14.79 2.00 12.32
C PRO A 325 -13.46 2.63 12.70
N TYR A 326 -13.24 3.83 12.20
CA TYR A 326 -12.17 4.73 12.63
C TYR A 326 -12.57 5.36 13.97
N GLY A 327 -11.61 5.59 14.87
CA GLY A 327 -11.80 6.43 16.05
C GLY A 327 -12.26 7.84 15.65
N GLY A 328 -13.28 8.36 16.34
CA GLY A 328 -13.79 9.73 16.12
C GLY A 328 -15.05 9.89 15.25
N ASN A 329 -15.76 8.82 14.88
CA ASN A 329 -16.96 8.84 13.99
C ASN A 329 -16.73 9.35 12.54
N GLU A 330 -15.52 9.77 12.20
CA GLU A 330 -15.16 10.21 10.85
C GLU A 330 -14.67 9.03 10.02
N GLY A 331 -15.54 8.33 9.28
CA GLY A 331 -15.00 7.30 8.38
C GLY A 331 -15.89 6.24 7.75
N GLY A 332 -17.22 6.33 7.87
CA GLY A 332 -18.13 5.35 7.26
C GLY A 332 -18.08 5.30 5.72
N MET A 333 -18.95 4.51 5.11
CA MET A 333 -19.11 4.53 3.65
C MET A 333 -19.70 5.90 3.21
N ARG A 334 -19.30 6.44 2.05
CA ARG A 334 -19.87 7.71 1.53
C ARG A 334 -21.07 7.44 0.62
N GLU A 335 -22.20 8.08 0.92
CA GLU A 335 -23.41 8.05 0.07
C GLU A 335 -23.36 9.18 -0.99
N GLY A 336 -23.95 8.97 -2.17
CA GLY A 336 -24.32 10.07 -3.08
C GLY A 336 -23.40 10.43 -4.25
N VAL A 337 -22.38 9.63 -4.59
CA VAL A 337 -21.51 9.96 -5.76
C VAL A 337 -21.93 9.16 -7.01
N GLU A 338 -22.64 9.76 -7.97
CA GLU A 338 -23.02 9.09 -9.23
C GLU A 338 -21.81 8.86 -10.16
N PHE A 339 -21.82 7.75 -10.90
CA PHE A 339 -20.70 7.32 -11.74
C PHE A 339 -21.17 6.56 -12.99
N ASP A 340 -20.49 6.79 -14.12
CA ASP A 340 -20.63 6.04 -15.37
C ASP A 340 -19.52 4.97 -15.41
N TYR A 341 -19.87 3.74 -15.03
CA TYR A 341 -18.92 2.63 -14.94
C TYR A 341 -18.92 1.81 -16.23
N GLU A 342 -17.75 1.67 -16.82
CA GLU A 342 -17.42 0.47 -17.59
C GLU A 342 -16.28 -0.26 -16.85
N ASP A 343 -15.94 -1.45 -17.31
CA ASP A 343 -15.08 -2.37 -16.57
C ASP A 343 -13.69 -1.75 -16.30
N GLY A 344 -13.11 -2.02 -15.12
CA GLY A 344 -11.85 -1.46 -14.62
C GLY A 344 -10.84 -2.54 -14.19
N GLY A 345 -9.58 -2.52 -14.65
CA GLY A 345 -8.51 -3.46 -14.28
C GLY A 345 -7.65 -2.95 -13.13
N ILE A 346 -7.91 -3.35 -11.89
CA ILE A 346 -7.05 -3.04 -10.73
C ILE A 346 -7.16 -4.10 -9.65
N GLY A 347 -6.02 -4.44 -9.06
CA GLY A 347 -5.92 -5.31 -7.91
C GLY A 347 -5.97 -4.56 -6.59
N ILE A 348 -6.60 -5.13 -5.55
CA ILE A 348 -6.55 -4.60 -4.19
C ILE A 348 -6.23 -5.72 -3.22
N ILE A 349 -5.21 -5.51 -2.38
CA ILE A 349 -4.83 -6.38 -1.27
C ILE A 349 -5.03 -5.61 0.02
N TYR A 350 -5.89 -6.11 0.89
CA TYR A 350 -6.16 -5.56 2.20
C TYR A 350 -5.67 -6.53 3.28
N THR A 351 -4.77 -6.07 4.13
CA THR A 351 -4.26 -6.83 5.29
C THR A 351 -4.68 -6.16 6.58
N SER A 352 -5.37 -6.93 7.43
CA SER A 352 -5.80 -6.51 8.75
C SER A 352 -4.97 -7.21 9.83
N ILE A 353 -4.41 -6.41 10.74
CA ILE A 353 -3.72 -6.88 11.96
C ILE A 353 -4.62 -6.52 13.14
N ASN A 354 -5.45 -7.47 13.59
CA ASN A 354 -6.33 -7.30 14.73
C ASN A 354 -5.66 -7.79 16.02
N LEU A 355 -5.35 -6.86 16.91
CA LEU A 355 -4.65 -7.05 18.18
C LEU A 355 -5.58 -7.56 19.32
N GLY A 356 -6.85 -7.84 19.01
CA GLY A 356 -7.84 -8.38 19.93
C GLY A 356 -8.61 -7.32 20.71
N GLU A 357 -9.16 -7.76 21.83
CA GLU A 357 -9.88 -6.93 22.80
C GLU A 357 -8.97 -6.56 24.00
N GLY A 358 -9.34 -5.52 24.72
CA GLY A 358 -8.71 -5.09 25.98
C GLY A 358 -9.09 -5.98 27.14
N LYS A 359 -8.32 -5.86 28.23
CA LYS A 359 -8.83 -6.31 29.52
C LYS A 359 -9.96 -5.36 29.88
N GLU A 360 -11.16 -5.90 30.12
CA GLU A 360 -12.26 -5.16 30.74
C GLU A 360 -11.84 -4.58 32.09
#